data_AF-A0A525CRZ9-F1
#
_entry.id   AF-A0A525CRZ9-F1
#
_cell.length_a   1.000
_cell.length_b   1.000
_cell.length_c   1.000
_cell.angle_alpha   90.00
_cell.angle_beta   90.00
_cell.angle_gamma   90.00
#
_symmetry.space_group_name_H-M   'P 1'
#
loop_
_entity.id
_entity.type
_entity.pdbx_description
1 polymer ?
#
loop_
_entity_poly.entity_id
_entity_poly.type
_entity_poly.pdbx_seq_one_letter_code
_entity_poly.pdbx_strand_id
1 'polypeptide(L)' 'MDHRYQSSYNMSVKDNLAFIKAHGVEAFTKKQYKEYHCSNCGELKSVHNGKCFKCQPIQKLVEIKKD' A
#
# COMPACT_ATOMS: atom_id res chain seq x y z
N MET A 1 1.77 -0.91 15.94
CA MET A 1 1.51 -1.26 14.53
C MET A 1 1.40 -0.02 13.65
N ASP A 2 0.44 0.88 13.90
CA ASP A 2 0.21 2.04 13.05
C ASP A 2 1.42 2.98 12.89
N HIS A 3 2.08 3.34 14.00
CA HIS A 3 3.29 4.18 13.99
C HIS A 3 4.38 3.67 13.03
N ARG A 4 4.64 2.36 13.01
CA ARG A 4 5.61 1.74 12.11
C ARG A 4 5.19 1.90 10.64
N TYR A 5 3.90 1.76 10.34
CA TYR A 5 3.41 1.92 8.98
C TYR A 5 3.52 3.37 8.51
N GLN A 6 3.27 4.33 9.40
CA GLN A 6 3.47 5.75 9.10
C GLN A 6 4.96 6.04 8.85
N SER A 7 5.83 5.60 9.77
CA SER A 7 7.27 5.88 9.69
C SER A 7 7.93 5.19 8.49
N SER A 8 7.64 3.91 8.26
CA SER A 8 8.36 3.09 7.26
C SER A 8 7.70 3.07 5.89
N TYR A 9 6.37 3.16 5.82
CA TYR A 9 5.60 2.94 4.58
C TYR A 9 4.77 4.14 4.15
N ASN A 10 4.84 5.27 4.89
CA ASN A 10 4.08 6.48 4.61
C ASN A 10 2.56 6.24 4.46
N MET A 11 2.02 5.33 5.27
CA MET A 11 0.59 5.02 5.31
C MET A 11 0.12 4.74 6.74
N SER A 12 -1.16 4.96 7.03
CA SER A 12 -1.76 4.62 8.33
C SER A 12 -2.78 3.50 8.19
N VAL A 13 -2.59 2.45 8.98
CA VAL A 13 -3.57 1.35 9.10
C VAL A 13 -4.83 1.86 9.80
N LYS A 14 -4.69 2.78 10.78
CA LYS A 14 -5.84 3.40 11.44
C LYS A 14 -6.69 4.21 10.47
N ASP A 15 -6.06 5.04 9.64
CA ASP A 15 -6.80 5.84 8.65
C ASP A 15 -7.47 4.95 7.60
N ASN A 16 -6.81 3.86 7.18
CA ASN A 16 -7.42 2.86 6.31
C ASN A 16 -8.68 2.26 6.93
N LEU A 17 -8.64 1.84 8.20
CA LEU A 17 -9.80 1.30 8.91
C LEU A 17 -10.89 2.35 9.11
N ALA A 18 -10.53 3.58 9.42
CA ALA A 18 -11.49 4.69 9.54
C ALA A 18 -12.19 4.96 8.21
N PHE A 19 -11.45 4.95 7.10
CA PHE A 19 -12.00 5.12 5.76
C PHE A 19 -12.95 3.96 5.39
N ILE A 20 -12.54 2.71 5.64
CA ILE A 20 -13.40 1.53 5.39
C ILE A 20 -14.69 1.62 6.21
N LYS A 21 -14.61 2.05 7.48
CA LYS A 21 -15.79 2.23 8.33
C LYS A 21 -16.74 3.29 7.79
N ALA A 22 -16.21 4.38 7.22
CA ALA A 22 -17.02 5.51 6.72
C ALA A 22 -17.57 5.30 5.30
N HIS A 23 -16.82 4.61 4.43
CA HIS A 23 -17.11 4.57 2.98
C HIS A 23 -17.26 3.14 2.41
N GLY A 24 -16.99 2.12 3.22
CA GLY A 24 -17.05 0.73 2.80
C GLY A 24 -15.79 0.23 2.08
N VAL A 25 -15.69 -1.09 1.97
CA VAL A 25 -14.51 -1.77 1.42
C VAL A 25 -14.34 -1.55 -0.09
N GLU A 26 -15.42 -1.42 -0.85
CA GLU A 26 -15.32 -1.16 -2.30
C GLU A 26 -14.69 0.20 -2.60
N ALA A 27 -15.12 1.25 -1.90
CA ALA A 27 -14.54 2.58 -2.03
C ALA A 27 -13.06 2.57 -1.61
N PHE A 28 -12.73 1.85 -0.55
CA PHE A 28 -11.36 1.68 -0.10
C PHE A 28 -10.50 1.02 -1.18
N THR A 29 -10.96 -0.10 -1.75
CA THR A 29 -10.25 -0.83 -2.82
C THR A 29 -9.99 0.09 -4.01
N LYS A 30 -11.00 0.84 -4.49
CA LYS A 30 -10.83 1.82 -5.59
C LYS A 30 -9.76 2.87 -5.26
N LYS A 31 -9.76 3.38 -4.02
CA LYS A 31 -8.73 4.31 -3.54
C LYS A 31 -7.34 3.67 -3.56
N GLN A 32 -7.20 2.43 -3.08
CA GLN A 32 -5.91 1.72 -3.06
C GLN A 32 -5.36 1.49 -4.48
N TYR A 33 -6.21 1.08 -5.43
CA TYR A 33 -5.80 0.96 -6.83
C TYR A 33 -5.34 2.30 -7.41
N LYS A 34 -6.04 3.40 -7.12
CA LYS A 34 -5.60 4.71 -7.60
C LYS A 34 -4.25 5.13 -7.01
N GLU A 35 -4.05 4.94 -5.71
CA GLU A 35 -2.87 5.42 -4.99
C GLU A 35 -1.62 4.56 -5.23
N TYR A 36 -1.80 3.24 -5.28
CA TYR A 36 -0.70 2.28 -5.35
C TYR A 36 -0.55 1.60 -6.71
N HIS A 37 -1.17 2.11 -7.78
CA HIS A 37 -0.97 1.55 -9.12
C HIS A 37 0.49 1.61 -9.59
N CYS A 38 0.86 0.61 -10.36
CA CYS A 38 2.07 0.57 -11.16
C CYS A 38 1.83 1.40 -12.43
N SER A 39 2.69 2.38 -12.69
CA SER A 39 2.63 3.19 -13.91
C SER A 39 2.88 2.39 -15.19
N ASN A 40 3.49 1.22 -15.10
CA ASN A 40 3.78 0.36 -16.25
C ASN A 40 2.62 -0.57 -16.62
N CYS A 41 1.99 -1.23 -15.64
CA CYS A 41 0.98 -2.26 -15.93
C CYS A 41 -0.39 -2.04 -15.27
N GLY A 42 -0.56 -0.98 -14.49
CA GLY A 42 -1.81 -0.66 -13.79
C GLY A 42 -2.07 -1.49 -12.52
N GLU A 43 -1.37 -2.61 -12.32
CA GLU A 43 -1.54 -3.42 -11.11
C GLU A 43 -0.94 -2.79 -9.86
N LEU A 44 -1.30 -3.33 -8.69
CA LEU A 44 -0.83 -2.80 -7.42
C LEU A 44 0.68 -2.96 -7.20
N LYS A 45 1.23 -1.98 -6.47
CA LYS A 45 2.55 -2.05 -5.84
C LYS A 45 2.40 -2.37 -4.35
N SER A 46 3.37 -3.09 -3.80
CA SER A 46 3.46 -3.33 -2.36
C SER A 46 3.87 -2.08 -1.60
N VAL A 47 3.19 -1.78 -0.50
CA VAL A 47 3.56 -0.69 0.43
C VAL A 47 4.88 -0.96 1.17
N HIS A 48 5.31 -2.22 1.23
CA HIS A 48 6.50 -2.61 2.00
C HIS A 48 7.81 -2.45 1.26
N ASN A 49 7.81 -2.62 -0.06
CA ASN A 49 9.02 -2.56 -0.88
C ASN A 49 8.87 -1.72 -2.15
N GLY A 50 7.70 -1.11 -2.38
CA GLY A 50 7.40 -0.31 -3.57
C GLY A 50 7.31 -1.12 -4.87
N LYS A 51 7.46 -2.45 -4.81
CA LYS A 51 7.53 -3.29 -6.01
C LYS A 51 6.16 -3.62 -6.55
N CYS A 52 6.04 -3.61 -7.87
CA CYS A 52 4.84 -4.06 -8.57
C CYS A 52 4.70 -5.59 -8.45
N PHE A 53 3.53 -6.07 -8.02
CA PHE A 53 3.27 -7.51 -7.87
C PHE A 53 3.36 -8.29 -9.19
N LYS A 54 3.03 -7.63 -10.32
CA LYS A 54 3.10 -8.20 -11.66
C LYS A 54 4.45 -8.02 -12.36
N CYS A 55 5.00 -6.80 -12.35
CA CYS A 55 6.21 -6.50 -13.13
C CYS A 55 7.52 -6.96 -12.47
N GLN A 56 7.53 -7.18 -11.15
CA GLN A 56 8.77 -7.39 -10.42
C GLN A 56 8.73 -8.65 -9.56
N PRO A 57 9.83 -9.43 -9.52
CA PRO A 57 9.91 -10.60 -8.65
C PRO A 57 9.91 -10.17 -7.18
N ILE A 58 8.99 -10.76 -6.41
CA ILE A 58 8.87 -10.55 -4.96
C ILE A 58 9.33 -11.84 -4.29
N GLN A 59 10.62 -11.90 -3.98
CA GLN A 59 11.24 -13.10 -3.42
C GLN A 59 11.17 -13.15 -1.89
N LYS A 60 11.13 -11.99 -1.21
CA LYS A 60 10.89 -11.82 0.23
C LYS A 60 10.24 -10.45 0.49
N LEU A 61 9.43 -10.33 1.55
CA LEU A 61 9.00 -9.02 2.06
C LEU A 61 10.25 -8.32 2.63
N VAL A 62 10.68 -7.25 1.96
CA VAL A 62 11.80 -6.41 2.42
C VAL A 62 11.18 -5.11 2.87
N GLU A 63 11.52 -4.64 4.07
CA GLU A 63 11.05 -3.36 4.57
C GLU A 63 11.81 -2.21 3.90
N ILE A 64 11.11 -1.13 3.53
CA ILE A 64 11.77 0.13 3.14
C ILE A 64 12.52 0.65 4.38
N LYS A 65 13.85 0.68 4.32
CA LYS A 65 14.66 1.46 5.26
C LYS A 65 14.64 2.90 4.77
N LYS A 66 14.21 3.82 5.63
CA LYS A 66 14.42 5.26 5.41
C LYS A 66 15.74 5.61 6.09
N ASP A 67 16.65 6.23 5.33
CA ASP A 67 17.92 6.76 5.84
C ASP A 67 17.67 7.95 6.78
#